data_AF-A0A1F9D183-F1
#
_entry.id   AF-A0A1F9D183-F1
#
_cell.length_a   1.000
_cell.length_b   1.000
_cell.length_c   1.000
_cell.angle_alpha   90.00
_cell.angle_beta   90.00
_cell.angle_gamma   90.00
#
_symmetry.space_group_name_H-M   'P 1'
#
loop_
_entity.id
_entity.type
_entity.pdbx_description
1 polymer ?
#
loop_
_entity_poly.entity_id
_entity_poly.type
_entity_poly.pdbx_seq_one_letter_code
_entity_poly.pdbx_strand_id
1 'polypeptide(L)'
;MEQTLIIIKPDGLIKSLTGNVISRLAAVKLTIMGAKVVRVSRELAEKHYEHLKDKPFFEELIMYIMGGVHKTYRVLALVYQGDNAITKIRDVVGDTNPETANPVSIRGAYGRITTNGVFENVVHASSSPEDAEKEIKLWFQPDEIVEDLYPVKEVTLKNVKKLVWA
;
A
#
# COMPACT_ATOMS: atom_id res chain seq x y z
N MET A 1 -5.81 19.01 0.69
CA MET A 1 -6.12 17.67 0.15
C MET A 1 -5.31 16.65 0.92
N GLU A 2 -5.87 15.47 1.14
CA GLU A 2 -5.15 14.34 1.74
C GLU A 2 -4.55 13.46 0.65
N GLN A 3 -3.53 12.70 1.04
CA GLN A 3 -2.90 11.66 0.23
C GLN A 3 -2.93 10.35 1.02
N THR A 4 -2.92 9.22 0.32
CA THR A 4 -2.86 7.91 0.96
C THR A 4 -2.12 6.92 0.09
N LEU A 5 -1.32 6.05 0.73
CA LEU A 5 -0.69 4.91 0.09
C LEU A 5 -1.69 3.75 0.07
N ILE A 6 -1.84 3.13 -1.09
CA ILE A 6 -2.52 1.84 -1.24
C ILE A 6 -1.52 0.82 -1.78
N ILE A 7 -1.52 -0.38 -1.20
CA ILE A 7 -0.72 -1.50 -1.73
C ILE A 7 -1.65 -2.68 -1.99
N ILE A 8 -1.79 -3.07 -3.26
CA ILE A 8 -2.38 -4.38 -3.60
C ILE A 8 -1.31 -5.44 -3.32
N LYS A 9 -1.59 -6.24 -2.28
CA LYS A 9 -0.67 -7.23 -1.75
C LYS A 9 -0.56 -8.47 -2.65
N PRO A 10 0.45 -9.33 -2.44
CA PRO A 10 0.70 -10.49 -3.29
C PRO A 10 -0.50 -11.44 -3.43
N ASP A 11 -1.29 -11.62 -2.37
CA ASP A 11 -2.53 -12.42 -2.39
C ASP A 11 -3.60 -11.83 -3.32
N GLY A 12 -3.72 -10.51 -3.37
CA GLY A 12 -4.63 -9.83 -4.30
C GLY A 12 -4.20 -10.02 -5.75
N LEU A 13 -2.90 -9.95 -6.01
CA LEU A 13 -2.35 -10.11 -7.36
C LEU A 13 -2.47 -11.54 -7.88
N ILE A 14 -2.18 -12.57 -7.06
CA ILE A 14 -2.26 -13.97 -7.50
C ILE A 14 -3.71 -14.41 -7.76
N LYS A 15 -4.68 -13.77 -7.08
CA LYS A 15 -6.13 -13.95 -7.33
C LYS A 15 -6.64 -13.11 -8.52
N SER A 16 -5.75 -12.43 -9.25
CA SER A 16 -6.09 -11.56 -10.38
C SER A 16 -7.05 -10.42 -10.04
N LEU A 17 -7.02 -9.92 -8.79
CA LEU A 17 -7.96 -8.92 -8.30
C LEU A 17 -7.56 -7.47 -8.61
N THR A 18 -6.45 -7.23 -9.31
CA THR A 18 -5.93 -5.89 -9.60
C THR A 18 -7.00 -4.99 -10.23
N GLY A 19 -7.68 -5.47 -11.28
CA GLY A 19 -8.72 -4.70 -11.97
C GLY A 19 -9.94 -4.43 -11.07
N ASN A 20 -10.36 -5.44 -10.29
CA ASN A 20 -11.48 -5.32 -9.36
C ASN A 20 -11.21 -4.30 -8.26
N VAL A 21 -10.00 -4.30 -7.70
CA VAL A 21 -9.58 -3.32 -6.69
C VAL A 21 -9.55 -1.93 -7.29
N ILE A 22 -8.85 -1.72 -8.41
CA ILE A 22 -8.76 -0.40 -9.07
C ILE A 22 -10.15 0.14 -9.43
N SER A 23 -11.06 -0.71 -9.92
CA SER A 23 -12.43 -0.32 -10.25
C SER A 23 -13.20 0.19 -9.04
N ARG A 24 -13.02 -0.43 -7.86
CA ARG A 24 -13.65 0.03 -6.62
C ARG A 24 -13.04 1.33 -6.10
N LEU A 25 -11.72 1.46 -6.19
CA LEU A 25 -11.03 2.71 -5.81
C LEU A 25 -11.36 3.86 -6.78
N ALA A 26 -11.63 3.59 -8.05
CA ALA A 26 -12.07 4.63 -9.00
C ALA A 26 -13.43 5.23 -8.62
N ALA A 27 -14.31 4.45 -7.98
CA ALA A 27 -15.64 4.91 -7.59
C ALA A 27 -15.63 6.01 -6.52
N VAL A 28 -14.54 6.14 -5.74
CA VAL A 28 -14.42 7.21 -4.73
C VAL A 28 -14.05 8.59 -5.32
N LYS A 29 -13.83 8.66 -6.64
CA LYS A 29 -13.53 9.89 -7.38
C LYS A 29 -12.30 10.64 -6.83
N LEU A 30 -11.28 9.89 -6.45
CA LEU A 30 -9.97 10.39 -6.08
C LEU A 30 -9.00 10.27 -7.27
N THR A 31 -7.93 11.05 -7.26
CA THR A 31 -6.94 11.09 -8.34
C THR A 31 -5.76 10.18 -8.03
N ILE A 32 -5.28 9.41 -9.01
CA ILE A 32 -4.03 8.63 -8.89
C ILE A 32 -2.86 9.57 -9.17
N MET A 33 -1.96 9.71 -8.20
CA MET A 33 -0.77 10.57 -8.31
C MET A 33 0.51 9.79 -8.63
N GLY A 34 0.51 8.48 -8.39
CA GLY A 34 1.66 7.61 -8.66
C GLY A 34 1.23 6.15 -8.64
N ALA A 35 1.86 5.33 -9.48
CA ALA A 35 1.59 3.90 -9.56
C ALA A 35 2.84 3.15 -10.01
N LYS A 36 3.21 2.07 -9.30
CA LYS A 36 4.32 1.20 -9.71
C LYS A 36 4.19 -0.22 -9.19
N VAL A 37 4.69 -1.17 -9.98
CA VAL A 37 4.88 -2.55 -9.54
C VAL A 37 6.24 -2.65 -8.85
N VAL A 38 6.25 -3.16 -7.62
CA VAL A 38 7.45 -3.19 -6.78
C VAL A 38 7.79 -4.61 -6.39
N ARG A 39 9.05 -5.02 -6.58
CA ARG A 39 9.63 -6.16 -5.88
C ARG A 39 10.10 -5.67 -4.52
N VAL A 40 9.33 -5.95 -3.48
CA VAL A 40 9.56 -5.41 -2.13
C VAL A 40 10.84 -6.03 -1.56
N SER A 41 11.81 -5.19 -1.19
CA SER A 41 13.00 -5.64 -0.47
C SER A 41 12.67 -5.90 1.01
N ARG A 42 13.49 -6.72 1.67
CA ARG A 42 13.35 -6.95 3.11
C ARG A 42 13.44 -5.65 3.91
N GLU A 43 14.40 -4.79 3.57
CA GLU A 43 14.56 -3.47 4.20
C GLU A 43 13.30 -2.59 4.05
N LEU A 44 12.69 -2.56 2.86
CA LEU A 44 11.47 -1.79 2.63
C LEU A 44 10.30 -2.36 3.45
N ALA A 45 10.16 -3.69 3.48
CA ALA A 45 9.12 -4.36 4.25
C ALA A 45 9.27 -4.12 5.76
N GLU A 46 10.50 -4.21 6.29
CA GLU A 46 10.80 -4.01 7.71
C GLU A 46 10.54 -2.57 8.14
N LYS A 47 10.92 -1.58 7.32
CA LYS A 47 10.60 -0.17 7.58
C LYS A 47 9.09 0.09 7.54
N HIS A 48 8.37 -0.51 6.58
CA HIS A 48 6.92 -0.35 6.49
C HIS A 48 6.18 -0.92 7.70
N TYR A 49 6.64 -2.07 8.22
CA TYR A 49 6.06 -2.73 9.39
C TYR A 49 6.85 -2.51 10.69
N GLU A 50 7.66 -1.46 10.79
CA GLU A 50 8.56 -1.22 11.93
C GLU A 50 7.83 -1.25 13.29
N HIS A 51 6.60 -0.73 13.32
CA HIS A 51 5.72 -0.71 14.49
C HIS A 51 5.29 -2.11 14.99
N LEU A 52 5.52 -3.17 14.20
CA LEU A 52 5.22 -4.56 14.52
C LEU A 52 6.47 -5.43 14.69
N LYS A 53 7.68 -4.86 14.68
CA LYS A 53 8.95 -5.61 14.73
C LYS A 53 9.07 -6.60 15.89
N ASP A 54 8.48 -6.26 17.03
CA ASP A 54 8.55 -7.07 18.25
C ASP A 54 7.42 -8.13 18.34
N LYS A 55 6.59 -8.25 17.30
CA LYS A 55 5.49 -9.23 17.25
C LYS A 55 5.99 -10.59 16.77
N PRO A 56 5.48 -11.71 17.34
CA PRO A 56 5.95 -13.05 17.00
C PRO A 56 5.68 -13.45 15.53
N PHE A 57 4.74 -12.78 14.86
CA PHE A 57 4.39 -13.01 13.46
C PHE A 57 5.14 -12.09 12.47
N PHE A 58 6.10 -11.28 12.95
CA PHE A 58 6.76 -10.27 12.11
C PHE A 58 7.47 -10.89 10.90
N GLU A 59 8.26 -11.96 11.08
CA GLU A 59 8.95 -12.61 9.96
C GLU A 59 7.99 -13.15 8.89
N GLU A 60 6.85 -13.70 9.32
CA GLU A 60 5.83 -14.18 8.39
C GLU A 60 5.20 -13.00 7.63
N LEU A 61 4.92 -11.89 8.30
CA LEU A 61 4.41 -10.66 7.70
C LEU A 61 5.38 -10.08 6.65
N ILE A 62 6.68 -10.07 6.95
CA ILE A 62 7.72 -9.65 6.01
C ILE A 62 7.76 -10.58 4.79
N MET A 63 7.79 -11.89 5.01
CA MET A 63 7.77 -12.88 3.92
C MET A 63 6.50 -12.78 3.07
N TYR A 64 5.37 -12.45 3.69
CA TYR A 64 4.08 -12.26 3.05
C TYR A 64 4.12 -11.06 2.10
N ILE A 65 4.48 -9.86 2.56
CA ILE A 65 4.44 -8.64 1.72
C ILE A 65 5.51 -8.68 0.63
N MET A 66 6.64 -9.34 0.89
CA MET A 66 7.66 -9.63 -0.12
C MET A 66 7.19 -10.61 -1.19
N GLY A 67 6.03 -11.25 -1.01
CA GLY A 67 5.43 -12.19 -1.96
C GLY A 67 6.08 -13.56 -1.95
N GLY A 68 6.83 -13.91 -0.90
CA GLY A 68 7.45 -15.23 -0.73
C GLY A 68 6.42 -16.33 -0.51
N VAL A 69 5.36 -16.04 0.26
CA VAL A 69 4.23 -16.95 0.50
C VAL A 69 3.49 -17.29 -0.81
N HIS A 70 3.22 -16.28 -1.64
CA HIS A 70 2.47 -16.43 -2.91
C HIS A 70 3.34 -16.70 -4.14
N LYS A 71 4.67 -16.70 -3.99
CA LYS A 71 5.66 -16.89 -5.07
C LYS A 71 5.52 -15.94 -6.26
N THR A 72 4.96 -14.75 -6.05
CA THR A 72 4.85 -13.71 -7.10
C THR A 72 5.89 -12.61 -6.98
N TYR A 73 6.50 -12.44 -5.78
CA TYR A 73 7.56 -11.47 -5.47
C TYR A 73 7.30 -10.04 -5.96
N ARG A 74 6.03 -9.60 -5.94
CA ARG A 74 5.64 -8.25 -6.36
C ARG A 74 4.38 -7.78 -5.65
N VAL A 75 4.24 -6.46 -5.58
CA VAL A 75 3.03 -5.74 -5.18
C VAL A 75 2.73 -4.64 -6.19
N LEU A 76 1.50 -4.11 -6.20
CA LEU A 76 1.18 -2.85 -6.87
C LEU A 76 1.01 -1.77 -5.82
N ALA A 77 1.89 -0.77 -5.81
CA ALA A 77 1.79 0.41 -4.96
C ALA A 77 1.13 1.55 -5.74
N LEU A 78 0.22 2.26 -5.10
CA LEU A 78 -0.54 3.38 -5.65
C LEU A 78 -0.55 4.53 -4.65
N VAL A 79 -0.46 5.77 -5.14
CA VAL A 79 -0.73 6.97 -4.35
C VAL A 79 -2.00 7.61 -4.87
N TYR A 80 -2.98 7.83 -4.00
CA TYR A 80 -4.18 8.58 -4.31
C TYR A 80 -4.21 9.91 -3.55
N GLN A 81 -4.86 10.91 -4.15
CA GLN A 81 -5.04 12.24 -3.58
C GLN A 81 -6.49 12.73 -3.75
N GLY A 82 -6.96 13.50 -2.78
CA GLY A 82 -8.21 14.27 -2.85
C GLY A 82 -8.76 14.62 -1.47
N ASP A 83 -10.00 15.10 -1.41
CA ASP A 83 -10.63 15.45 -0.13
C ASP A 83 -11.06 14.19 0.63
N ASN A 84 -10.67 14.12 1.91
CA ASN A 84 -10.91 12.97 2.80
C ASN A 84 -10.44 11.65 2.18
N ALA A 85 -9.30 11.67 1.47
CA ALA A 85 -8.80 10.53 0.71
C ALA A 85 -8.60 9.30 1.60
N ILE A 86 -8.05 9.49 2.80
CA ILE A 86 -7.74 8.39 3.72
C ILE A 86 -9.02 7.70 4.16
N THR A 87 -9.98 8.46 4.68
CA THR A 87 -11.27 7.91 5.13
C THR A 87 -12.02 7.24 3.99
N LYS A 88 -12.17 7.90 2.83
CA LYS A 88 -12.87 7.34 1.66
C LYS A 88 -12.27 6.03 1.19
N ILE A 89 -10.94 5.94 1.13
CA ILE A 89 -10.25 4.71 0.72
C ILE A 89 -10.44 3.63 1.77
N ARG A 90 -10.30 3.95 3.06
CA ARG A 90 -10.51 2.98 4.15
C ARG A 90 -11.93 2.42 4.17
N ASP A 91 -12.94 3.25 3.92
CA ASP A 91 -14.35 2.82 3.83
C ASP A 91 -14.56 1.80 2.71
N VAL A 92 -13.93 2.01 1.54
CA VAL A 92 -14.01 1.07 0.40
C VAL A 92 -13.16 -0.18 0.63
N VAL A 93 -12.02 -0.05 1.29
CA VAL A 93 -11.14 -1.18 1.60
C VAL A 93 -11.79 -2.11 2.63
N GLY A 94 -12.41 -1.56 3.67
CA GLY A 94 -13.07 -2.31 4.75
C GLY A 94 -12.14 -2.69 5.91
N ASP A 95 -12.72 -3.33 6.93
CA ASP A 95 -12.00 -3.69 8.16
C ASP A 95 -10.89 -4.71 7.95
N THR A 96 -9.91 -4.71 8.85
CA THR A 96 -8.72 -5.58 8.77
C THR A 96 -9.08 -7.05 8.70
N ASN A 97 -10.11 -7.49 9.44
CA ASN A 97 -10.65 -8.84 9.41
C ASN A 97 -11.66 -8.99 8.26
N PRO A 98 -11.37 -9.78 7.21
CA PRO A 98 -12.28 -10.01 6.10
C PRO A 98 -13.65 -10.58 6.50
N GLU A 99 -13.71 -11.40 7.54
CA GLU A 99 -14.96 -12.08 7.96
C GLU A 99 -15.94 -11.15 8.66
N THR A 100 -15.46 -10.03 9.22
CA THR A 100 -16.31 -9.00 9.84
C THR A 100 -16.42 -7.75 8.98
N ALA A 101 -15.62 -7.62 7.94
CA ALA A 101 -15.68 -6.49 7.01
C ALA A 101 -16.99 -6.49 6.23
N ASN A 102 -17.48 -5.30 5.87
CA ASN A 102 -18.68 -5.17 5.05
C ASN A 102 -18.51 -5.98 3.74
N PRO A 103 -19.46 -6.87 3.35
CA PRO A 103 -19.34 -7.70 2.14
C PRO A 103 -19.15 -6.90 0.83
N VAL A 104 -19.55 -5.63 0.81
CA VAL A 104 -19.39 -4.72 -0.33
C VAL A 104 -18.01 -4.03 -0.34
N SER A 105 -17.26 -4.08 0.76
CA SER A 105 -15.86 -3.61 0.80
C SER A 105 -14.91 -4.57 0.09
N ILE A 106 -13.71 -4.12 -0.28
CA ILE A 106 -12.70 -4.96 -0.94
C ILE A 106 -12.34 -6.16 -0.07
N ARG A 107 -12.10 -5.94 1.23
CA ARG A 107 -11.73 -6.99 2.17
C ARG A 107 -12.87 -7.97 2.42
N GLY A 108 -14.10 -7.50 2.57
CA GLY A 108 -15.25 -8.39 2.75
C GLY A 108 -15.60 -9.19 1.49
N ALA A 109 -15.38 -8.61 0.30
CA ALA A 109 -15.70 -9.30 -0.96
C ALA A 109 -14.65 -10.34 -1.38
N TYR A 110 -13.37 -10.09 -1.08
CA TYR A 110 -12.26 -10.85 -1.66
C TYR A 110 -11.25 -11.39 -0.65
N GLY A 111 -11.29 -10.88 0.58
CA GLY A 111 -10.42 -11.33 1.65
C GLY A 111 -10.88 -12.65 2.23
N ARG A 112 -9.97 -13.35 2.91
CA ARG A 112 -10.28 -14.57 3.67
C ARG A 112 -9.29 -14.77 4.81
N ILE A 113 -9.67 -15.60 5.78
CA ILE A 113 -8.76 -16.20 6.73
C ILE A 113 -8.37 -17.60 6.20
N THR A 114 -7.08 -17.89 6.12
CA THR A 114 -6.61 -19.22 5.69
C THR A 114 -6.81 -20.26 6.79
N THR A 115 -6.70 -21.55 6.46
CA THR A 115 -6.77 -22.64 7.46
C THR A 115 -5.73 -22.52 8.57
N ASN A 116 -4.65 -21.76 8.34
CA ASN A 116 -3.59 -21.50 9.31
C ASN A 116 -3.80 -20.19 10.09
N GLY A 117 -4.96 -19.53 9.92
CA GLY A 117 -5.29 -18.27 10.62
C GLY A 117 -4.68 -17.01 10.00
N VAL A 118 -4.09 -17.08 8.80
CA VAL A 118 -3.45 -15.93 8.13
C VAL A 118 -4.50 -15.08 7.42
N PHE A 119 -4.39 -13.76 7.58
CA PHE A 119 -5.33 -12.80 7.00
C PHE A 119 -4.88 -12.41 5.59
N GLU A 120 -5.49 -13.04 4.59
CA GLU A 120 -5.35 -12.64 3.19
C GLU A 120 -6.37 -11.55 2.87
N ASN A 121 -6.08 -10.32 3.29
CA ASN A 121 -7.00 -9.19 3.17
C ASN A 121 -6.71 -8.26 1.97
N VAL A 122 -5.98 -8.73 0.95
CA VAL A 122 -5.86 -8.15 -0.40
C VAL A 122 -5.14 -6.79 -0.50
N VAL A 123 -5.49 -5.80 0.33
CA VAL A 123 -5.08 -4.40 0.19
C VAL A 123 -4.64 -3.81 1.53
N HIS A 124 -3.51 -3.12 1.52
CA HIS A 124 -3.11 -2.14 2.54
C HIS A 124 -3.61 -0.75 2.15
N ALA A 125 -4.00 0.05 3.14
CA ALA A 125 -4.28 1.48 2.99
C ALA A 125 -3.81 2.22 4.25
N SER A 126 -3.19 3.38 4.09
CA SER A 126 -2.67 4.18 5.21
C SER A 126 -3.77 4.53 6.23
N SER A 127 -3.41 4.56 7.51
CA SER A 127 -4.37 4.74 8.61
C SER A 127 -4.68 6.18 8.99
N SER A 128 -3.72 7.09 8.82
CA SER A 128 -3.80 8.50 9.18
C SER A 128 -2.99 9.37 8.22
N PRO A 129 -3.12 10.71 8.25
CA PRO A 129 -2.29 11.61 7.45
C PRO A 129 -0.79 11.44 7.71
N GLU A 130 -0.39 11.23 8.96
CA GLU A 130 1.00 11.03 9.35
C GLU A 130 1.56 9.70 8.83
N ASP A 131 0.76 8.63 8.92
CA ASP A 131 1.14 7.33 8.37
C ASP A 131 1.22 7.40 6.85
N ALA A 132 0.26 8.07 6.19
CA ALA A 132 0.25 8.25 4.75
C ALA A 132 1.50 8.97 4.24
N GLU A 133 1.90 10.07 4.87
CA GLU A 133 3.11 10.80 4.48
C GLU A 133 4.37 9.93 4.64
N LYS A 134 4.54 9.28 5.79
CA LYS A 134 5.68 8.39 6.06
C LYS A 134 5.74 7.25 5.05
N GLU A 135 4.60 6.61 4.80
CA GLU A 135 4.48 5.50 3.87
C GLU A 135 4.74 5.94 2.43
N ILE A 136 4.18 7.05 1.97
CA ILE A 136 4.43 7.56 0.60
C ILE A 136 5.91 7.89 0.42
N LYS A 137 6.54 8.58 1.37
CA LYS A 137 7.97 8.91 1.33
C LYS A 137 8.87 7.66 1.34
N LEU A 138 8.43 6.61 2.01
CA LEU A 138 9.13 5.33 2.05
C LEU A 138 9.00 4.55 0.73
N TRP A 139 7.81 4.55 0.13
CA TRP A 139 7.50 3.73 -1.04
C TRP A 139 7.80 4.42 -2.37
N PHE A 140 7.72 5.74 -2.46
CA PHE A 140 7.89 6.52 -3.69
C PHE A 140 9.02 7.54 -3.55
N GLN A 141 9.74 7.78 -4.62
CA GLN A 141 10.61 8.93 -4.82
C GLN A 141 9.78 10.10 -5.38
N PRO A 142 10.23 11.35 -5.24
CA PRO A 142 9.49 12.49 -5.75
C PRO A 142 9.18 12.43 -7.25
N ASP A 143 10.13 11.95 -8.05
CA ASP A 143 10.02 11.80 -9.50
C ASP A 143 9.09 10.66 -9.95
N GLU A 144 8.63 9.82 -9.02
CA GLU A 144 7.64 8.76 -9.27
C GLU A 144 6.20 9.24 -9.03
N ILE A 145 6.02 10.52 -8.66
CA ILE A 145 4.72 11.14 -8.40
C ILE A 145 4.55 12.34 -9.34
N VAL A 146 3.35 12.51 -9.89
CA VAL A 146 3.06 13.53 -10.92
C VAL A 146 3.14 14.97 -10.39
N GLU A 147 2.92 15.17 -9.09
CA GLU A 147 2.96 16.47 -8.43
C GLU A 147 3.85 16.42 -7.18
N ASP A 148 4.40 17.58 -6.80
CA ASP A 148 5.16 17.75 -5.57
C ASP A 148 4.22 17.72 -4.35
N LEU A 149 3.89 16.51 -3.88
CA LEU A 149 2.98 16.31 -2.74
C LEU A 149 3.58 16.79 -1.41
N TYR A 150 4.91 16.70 -1.29
CA TYR A 150 5.66 17.08 -0.10
C TYR A 150 6.89 17.90 -0.49
N PRO A 151 7.48 18.67 0.43
CA PRO A 151 8.71 19.41 0.14
C PRO A 151 9.83 18.50 -0.38
N VAL A 152 10.50 18.95 -1.44
CA VAL A 152 11.62 18.27 -2.09
C VAL A 152 12.88 19.13 -2.07
N LYS A 153 14.03 18.48 -2.18
CA LYS A 153 15.33 19.13 -2.41
C LYS A 153 16.10 18.43 -3.51
N GLU A 154 16.88 19.18 -4.26
CA GLU A 154 17.79 18.63 -5.26
C GLU A 154 19.11 18.22 -4.58
N VAL A 155 19.55 16.99 -4.82
CA VAL A 155 20.86 16.49 -4.39
C VAL A 155 21.64 16.00 -5.60
N THR A 156 22.97 16.14 -5.54
CA THR A 156 23.86 15.57 -6.56
C THR A 156 24.41 14.24 -6.07
N LEU A 157 24.01 13.15 -6.72
CA LEU A 157 24.50 11.80 -6.45
C LEU A 157 25.28 11.32 -7.66
N LYS A 158 26.59 11.05 -7.49
CA LYS A 158 27.45 10.55 -8.58
C LYS A 158 27.33 11.36 -9.88
N ASN A 159 27.34 12.69 -9.76
CA ASN A 159 27.18 13.66 -10.87
C ASN A 159 25.80 13.69 -11.54
N VAL A 160 24.78 13.08 -10.93
CA VAL A 160 23.39 13.15 -11.39
C VAL A 160 22.57 13.95 -10.38
N LYS A 161 21.85 14.97 -10.85
CA LYS A 161 20.87 15.71 -10.05
C LYS A 161 19.65 14.83 -9.83
N LYS A 162 19.24 14.67 -8.58
CA LYS A 162 18.07 13.89 -8.20
C LYS A 162 17.24 14.65 -7.18
N LEU A 163 15.91 14.59 -7.33
CA LEU A 163 14.99 15.06 -6.30
C LEU A 163 14.86 14.02 -5.19
N VAL A 164 14.95 14.47 -3.95
CA VAL A 164 14.67 13.67 -2.75
C VAL A 164 13.71 14.41 -1.85
N TRP A 165 12.95 13.69 -1.04
CA TRP A 165 12.11 14.30 0.00
C TRP A 165 13.00 15.15 0.93
N ALA A 166 12.53 16.36 1.25
CA ALA A 166 13.28 17.32 2.07
C ALA A 166 13.44 16.85 3.51
#